data_AF-A0A534L4L9-F1
#
_entry.id   AF-A0A534L4L9-F1
#
_cell.length_a   1.000
_cell.length_b   1.000
_cell.length_c   1.000
_cell.angle_alpha   90.00
_cell.angle_beta   90.00
_cell.angle_gamma   90.00
#
_symmetry.space_group_name_H-M   'P 1'
#
loop_
_entity.id
_entity.type
_entity.pdbx_description
1 polymer ?
#
loop_
_entity_poly.entity_id
_entity_poly.type
_entity_poly.pdbx_seq_one_letter_code
_entity_poly.pdbx_strand_id
1 'polypeptide(L)'
;MPEPFMRPGEDPVSMARQEQMARREMETHMVGVPTEVTMRSSDEALVHVLESLADEIGGVRALVVGDRSGLPIVSTFRGPASMTTTAMATLAMSAATKVTSSLNLPEPDDILIEAGGWRVLVQLLGNGFTLTCVLPADENLGLVKLAMQARGREIREIIDDIV
;
A
#
# COMPACT_ATOMS: atom_id res chain seq x y z
N MET A 1 64.91 -30.64 -58.51
CA MET A 1 65.81 -30.70 -57.34
C MET A 1 66.56 -29.37 -57.27
N PRO A 2 66.72 -28.69 -56.11
CA PRO A 2 66.12 -28.86 -54.78
C PRO A 2 65.51 -27.55 -54.20
N GLU A 3 64.79 -27.64 -53.07
CA GLU A 3 64.64 -26.51 -52.14
C GLU A 3 65.85 -26.41 -51.22
N PRO A 4 66.13 -25.22 -50.66
CA PRO A 4 66.52 -25.20 -49.27
C PRO A 4 65.92 -24.06 -48.43
N PHE A 5 65.88 -24.34 -47.13
CA PHE A 5 66.06 -23.42 -46.00
C PHE A 5 64.85 -22.67 -45.42
N MET A 6 64.53 -23.05 -44.17
CA MET A 6 63.57 -22.41 -43.27
C MET A 6 64.03 -21.04 -42.72
N ARG A 7 63.05 -20.18 -42.41
CA ARG A 7 62.70 -19.55 -41.08
C ARG A 7 62.19 -18.09 -41.27
N PRO A 8 61.60 -17.43 -40.25
CA PRO A 8 60.44 -17.81 -39.43
C PRO A 8 59.47 -16.61 -39.19
N GLY A 9 58.30 -16.88 -38.61
CA GLY A 9 57.62 -15.90 -37.77
C GLY A 9 56.23 -15.52 -38.24
N GLU A 10 55.23 -16.13 -37.61
CA GLU A 10 53.99 -15.47 -37.20
C GLU A 10 53.27 -16.42 -36.24
N ASP A 11 53.31 -16.07 -34.95
CA ASP A 11 52.74 -16.86 -33.86
C ASP A 11 51.20 -16.91 -33.96
N PRO A 12 50.57 -18.10 -33.92
CA PRO A 12 49.11 -18.25 -33.95
C PRO A 12 48.40 -17.75 -32.66
N VAL A 13 49.15 -17.20 -31.70
CA VAL A 13 48.65 -16.76 -30.40
C VAL A 13 47.99 -15.36 -30.48
N SER A 14 48.22 -14.59 -31.54
CA SER A 14 47.68 -13.22 -31.69
C SER A 14 46.19 -13.18 -32.06
N MET A 15 45.72 -14.12 -32.89
CA MET A 15 44.33 -14.14 -33.38
C MET A 15 43.33 -14.64 -32.33
N ALA A 16 43.72 -15.65 -31.54
CA ALA A 16 42.85 -16.23 -30.50
C ALA A 16 42.56 -15.24 -29.35
N ARG A 17 43.49 -14.32 -29.07
CA ARG A 17 43.29 -13.26 -28.06
C ARG A 17 42.35 -12.15 -28.55
N GLN A 18 42.39 -11.81 -29.84
CA GLN A 18 41.48 -10.81 -30.41
C GLN A 18 40.04 -11.32 -30.48
N GLU A 19 39.81 -12.59 -30.82
CA GLU A 19 38.45 -13.17 -30.81
C GLU A 19 37.89 -13.36 -29.39
N GLN A 20 38.74 -13.65 -28.40
CA GLN A 20 38.31 -13.73 -27.00
C GLN A 20 37.99 -12.36 -26.38
N MET A 21 38.65 -11.28 -26.81
CA MET A 21 38.28 -9.93 -26.39
C MET A 21 36.94 -9.48 -26.99
N ALA A 22 36.70 -9.77 -28.28
CA ALA A 22 35.43 -9.42 -28.93
C ALA A 22 34.22 -10.17 -28.32
N ARG A 23 34.41 -11.43 -27.87
CA ARG A 23 33.34 -12.18 -27.19
C ARG A 23 33.07 -11.68 -25.77
N ARG A 24 34.09 -11.22 -25.03
CA ARG A 24 33.91 -10.64 -23.69
C ARG A 24 33.25 -9.27 -23.70
N GLU A 25 33.44 -8.49 -24.76
CA GLU A 25 32.77 -7.19 -24.91
C GLU A 25 31.28 -7.32 -25.30
N MET A 26 30.84 -8.46 -25.84
CA MET A 26 29.41 -8.75 -26.08
C MET A 26 28.67 -9.36 -24.87
N GLU A 27 29.37 -9.83 -23.83
CA GLU A 27 28.76 -10.39 -22.61
C GLU A 27 28.60 -9.37 -21.47
N THR A 28 29.05 -8.13 -21.65
CA THR A 28 28.99 -7.08 -20.61
C THR A 28 27.92 -6.02 -20.90
N HIS A 29 26.78 -6.47 -21.42
CA HIS A 29 25.51 -5.76 -21.33
C HIS A 29 24.45 -6.77 -20.87
N MET A 30 24.64 -7.29 -19.65
CA MET A 30 23.47 -7.56 -18.82
C MET A 30 22.79 -6.21 -18.60
N VAL A 31 21.87 -5.88 -19.52
CA VAL A 31 20.78 -4.97 -19.25
C VAL A 31 20.26 -5.41 -17.89
N GLY A 32 20.49 -4.58 -16.88
CA GLY A 32 19.83 -4.75 -15.60
C GLY A 32 18.38 -4.95 -15.93
N VAL A 33 17.85 -6.13 -15.63
CA VAL A 33 16.41 -6.33 -15.56
C VAL A 33 15.95 -5.11 -14.78
N PRO A 34 15.18 -4.19 -15.38
CA PRO A 34 14.53 -3.21 -14.55
C PRO A 34 13.79 -4.12 -13.58
N THR A 35 14.15 -4.05 -12.31
CA THR A 35 13.16 -4.34 -11.30
C THR A 35 12.10 -3.30 -11.70
N GLU A 36 11.15 -3.73 -12.54
CA GLU A 36 9.83 -3.16 -12.53
C GLU A 36 9.48 -3.30 -11.06
N VAL A 37 9.83 -2.27 -10.29
CA VAL A 37 8.97 -1.77 -9.26
C VAL A 37 7.69 -1.57 -10.03
N THR A 38 6.92 -2.64 -10.16
CA THR A 38 5.56 -2.59 -10.64
C THR A 38 4.96 -1.66 -9.62
N MET A 39 4.88 -0.37 -9.97
CA MET A 39 4.20 0.61 -9.15
C MET A 39 2.83 -0.02 -8.98
N ARG A 40 2.56 -0.54 -7.78
CA ARG A 40 1.24 -1.05 -7.46
C ARG A 40 0.30 0.08 -7.84
N SER A 41 -0.75 -0.24 -8.58
CA SER A 41 -1.80 0.75 -8.78
C SER A 41 -2.24 1.24 -7.40
N SER A 42 -2.62 2.52 -7.28
CA SER A 42 -2.98 3.06 -5.97
C SER A 42 -4.12 2.27 -5.30
N ASP A 43 -4.99 1.66 -6.12
CA ASP A 43 -6.02 0.71 -5.69
C ASP A 43 -5.44 -0.56 -5.06
N GLU A 44 -4.46 -1.20 -5.70
CA GLU A 44 -3.75 -2.38 -5.16
C GLU A 44 -2.98 -2.05 -3.87
N ALA A 45 -2.38 -0.86 -3.81
CA ALA A 45 -1.68 -0.40 -2.61
C ALA A 45 -2.66 -0.23 -1.45
N LEU A 46 -3.81 0.43 -1.68
CA LEU A 46 -4.85 0.60 -0.67
C LEU A 46 -5.39 -0.73 -0.15
N VAL A 47 -5.70 -1.67 -1.05
CA VAL A 47 -6.17 -3.01 -0.67
C VAL A 47 -5.14 -3.71 0.23
N HIS A 48 -3.87 -3.69 -0.15
CA HIS A 48 -2.82 -4.33 0.62
C HIS A 48 -2.63 -3.71 2.01
N VAL A 49 -2.76 -2.39 2.15
CA VAL A 49 -2.67 -1.71 3.45
C VAL A 49 -3.83 -2.13 4.36
N LEU A 50 -5.04 -2.26 3.80
CA LEU A 50 -6.22 -2.73 4.55
C LEU A 50 -6.12 -4.19 4.97
N GLU A 51 -5.61 -5.06 4.10
CA GLU A 51 -5.36 -6.47 4.43
C GLU A 51 -4.29 -6.58 5.54
N SER A 52 -3.20 -5.82 5.43
CA SER A 52 -2.15 -5.79 6.45
C SER A 52 -2.67 -5.30 7.80
N LEU A 53 -3.56 -4.29 7.80
CA LEU A 53 -4.21 -3.80 9.02
C LEU A 53 -5.16 -4.83 9.63
N ALA A 54 -5.91 -5.57 8.80
CA ALA A 54 -6.79 -6.63 9.27
C ALA A 54 -6.01 -7.74 9.98
N ASP A 55 -4.87 -8.14 9.39
CA ASP A 55 -3.98 -9.16 9.95
C ASP A 55 -3.29 -8.69 11.23
N GLU A 56 -2.89 -7.41 11.30
CA GLU A 56 -2.24 -6.80 12.47
C GLU A 56 -3.18 -6.73 13.68
N ILE A 57 -4.45 -6.38 13.47
CA ILE A 57 -5.45 -6.29 14.56
C ILE A 57 -5.95 -7.68 14.98
N GLY A 58 -6.22 -8.57 14.02
CA GLY A 58 -6.86 -9.86 14.30
C GLY A 58 -8.38 -9.73 14.54
N GLY A 59 -9.14 -10.73 14.12
CA GLY A 59 -10.60 -10.77 14.38
C GLY A 59 -11.44 -9.72 13.65
N VAL A 60 -10.83 -8.84 12.85
CA VAL A 60 -11.50 -7.79 12.08
C VAL A 60 -12.55 -8.41 11.15
N ARG A 61 -13.79 -7.95 11.29
CA ARG A 61 -14.91 -8.35 10.42
C ARG A 61 -14.98 -7.51 9.16
N ALA A 62 -14.64 -6.24 9.26
CA ALA A 62 -14.74 -5.31 8.14
C ALA A 62 -13.81 -4.12 8.33
N LEU A 63 -13.13 -3.73 7.25
CA LEU A 63 -12.48 -2.45 7.11
C LEU A 63 -12.97 -1.77 5.84
N VAL A 64 -13.19 -0.46 5.90
CA VAL A 64 -13.55 0.34 4.73
C VAL A 64 -13.05 1.76 4.86
N VAL A 65 -12.57 2.30 3.75
CA VAL A 65 -12.21 3.72 3.61
C VAL A 65 -13.29 4.42 2.78
N GLY A 66 -13.84 5.50 3.31
CA GLY A 66 -14.85 6.33 2.65
C GLY A 66 -14.33 7.73 2.34
N ASP A 67 -14.82 8.30 1.25
CA ASP A 67 -14.62 9.71 0.93
C ASP A 67 -15.55 10.64 1.73
N ARG A 68 -15.36 11.95 1.58
CA ARG A 68 -16.19 13.00 2.19
C ARG A 68 -17.66 12.99 1.78
N SER A 69 -18.02 12.27 0.73
CA SER A 69 -19.40 12.11 0.24
C SER A 69 -20.05 10.84 0.81
N GLY A 70 -19.30 10.02 1.54
CA GLY A 70 -19.75 8.72 2.04
C GLY A 70 -19.66 7.60 1.01
N LEU A 71 -18.90 7.77 -0.07
CA LEU A 71 -18.64 6.72 -1.06
C LEU A 71 -17.41 5.90 -0.65
N PRO A 72 -17.46 4.56 -0.79
CA PRO A 72 -16.32 3.71 -0.50
C PRO A 72 -15.25 3.87 -1.57
N ILE A 73 -14.02 4.08 -1.12
CA ILE A 73 -12.81 4.07 -1.95
C ILE A 73 -12.27 2.64 -2.03
N VAL A 74 -12.19 1.96 -0.87
CA VAL A 74 -11.66 0.60 -0.76
C VAL A 74 -12.25 -0.10 0.47
N SER A 75 -12.47 -1.41 0.39
CA SER A 75 -13.01 -2.22 1.49
C SER A 75 -12.51 -3.67 1.46
N THR A 76 -12.39 -4.29 2.63
CA THR A 76 -12.05 -5.72 2.75
C THR A 76 -13.23 -6.66 2.50
N PHE A 77 -14.42 -6.09 2.31
CA PHE A 77 -15.66 -6.81 2.06
C PHE A 77 -16.38 -6.22 0.86
N ARG A 78 -17.15 -7.04 0.14
CA ARG A 78 -17.87 -6.63 -1.06
C ARG A 78 -19.37 -6.45 -0.79
N GLY A 79 -20.01 -5.60 -1.59
CA GLY A 79 -21.46 -5.46 -1.66
C GLY A 79 -22.04 -4.20 -1.01
N PRO A 80 -23.39 -4.08 -0.96
CA PRO A 80 -24.09 -2.87 -0.53
C PRO A 80 -23.75 -2.40 0.89
N ALA A 81 -23.30 -3.31 1.75
CA ALA A 81 -22.90 -2.98 3.10
C ALA A 81 -21.73 -1.97 3.13
N SER A 82 -20.81 -1.98 2.15
CA SER A 82 -19.68 -1.04 2.11
C SER A 82 -20.16 0.40 1.97
N MET A 83 -21.06 0.63 1.00
CA MET A 83 -21.74 1.91 0.76
C MET A 83 -22.48 2.41 2.01
N THR A 84 -23.27 1.54 2.63
CA THR A 84 -24.03 1.92 3.83
C THR A 84 -23.08 2.29 4.97
N THR A 85 -22.03 1.50 5.18
CA THR A 85 -21.04 1.76 6.24
C THR A 85 -20.33 3.09 6.04
N THR A 86 -19.83 3.41 4.84
CA THR A 86 -19.14 4.68 4.58
C THR A 86 -20.05 5.90 4.66
N ALA A 87 -21.28 5.78 4.17
CA ALA A 87 -22.27 6.84 4.30
C ALA A 87 -22.58 7.13 5.78
N MET A 88 -22.83 6.08 6.56
CA MET A 88 -23.13 6.23 7.99
C MET A 88 -21.92 6.70 8.81
N ALA A 89 -20.71 6.23 8.49
CA ALA A 89 -19.47 6.69 9.10
C ALA A 89 -19.26 8.19 8.88
N THR A 90 -19.46 8.67 7.66
CA THR A 90 -19.35 10.09 7.29
C THR A 90 -20.40 10.93 8.02
N LEU A 91 -21.64 10.46 8.11
CA LEU A 91 -22.71 11.11 8.87
C LEU A 91 -22.39 11.15 10.37
N ALA A 92 -21.92 10.05 10.94
CA ALA A 92 -21.54 9.98 12.35
C ALA A 92 -20.40 10.96 12.65
N MET A 93 -19.37 11.02 11.80
CA MET A 93 -18.26 11.97 11.93
C MET A 93 -18.72 13.42 11.84
N SER A 94 -19.60 13.73 10.90
CA SER A 94 -20.20 15.06 10.76
C SER A 94 -21.01 15.45 12.01
N ALA A 95 -21.79 14.51 12.55
CA ALA A 95 -22.55 14.73 13.77
C ALA A 95 -21.63 14.94 14.99
N ALA A 96 -20.60 14.12 15.16
CA ALA A 96 -19.65 14.26 16.25
C ALA A 96 -18.87 15.59 16.15
N THR A 97 -18.45 15.99 14.95
CA THR A 97 -17.83 17.29 14.68
C THR A 97 -18.77 18.45 15.05
N LYS A 98 -20.06 18.31 14.74
CA LYS A 98 -21.05 19.33 15.12
C LYS A 98 -21.27 19.41 16.63
N VAL A 99 -21.30 18.28 17.32
CA VAL A 99 -21.45 18.23 18.78
C VAL A 99 -20.22 18.83 19.47
N THR A 100 -19.02 18.39 19.12
CA THR A 100 -17.76 18.87 19.71
C THR A 100 -17.56 20.37 19.47
N SER A 101 -17.75 20.86 18.24
CA SER A 101 -17.65 22.29 17.93
C SER A 101 -18.67 23.15 18.70
N SER A 102 -19.91 22.67 18.88
CA SER A 102 -20.93 23.37 19.68
C SER A 102 -20.57 23.46 21.16
N LEU A 103 -19.66 22.61 21.63
CA LEU A 103 -19.11 22.58 22.99
C LEU A 103 -17.73 23.27 23.09
N ASN A 104 -17.23 23.90 22.02
CA ASN A 104 -15.88 24.46 21.92
C ASN A 104 -14.75 23.43 22.17
N LEU A 105 -14.96 22.18 21.78
CA LEU A 105 -13.95 21.13 21.80
C LEU A 105 -13.28 21.00 20.41
N PRO A 106 -12.05 20.46 20.34
CA PRO A 106 -11.42 20.10 19.07
C PRO A 106 -12.28 19.13 18.25
N GLU A 107 -12.00 19.07 16.94
CA GLU A 107 -12.58 18.06 16.05
C GLU A 107 -12.24 16.65 16.57
N PRO A 108 -13.21 15.71 16.57
CA PRO A 108 -12.94 14.36 17.05
C PRO A 108 -12.05 13.60 16.05
N ASP A 109 -10.99 12.99 16.57
CA ASP A 109 -10.12 12.12 15.77
C ASP A 109 -10.83 10.79 15.39
N ASP A 110 -11.70 10.30 16.27
CA ASP A 110 -12.43 9.05 16.09
C ASP A 110 -13.77 9.01 16.84
N ILE A 111 -14.61 8.06 16.42
CA ILE A 111 -15.87 7.68 17.05
C ILE A 111 -15.84 6.18 17.33
N LEU A 112 -16.21 5.80 18.55
CA LEU A 112 -16.43 4.41 18.94
C LEU A 112 -17.92 4.13 19.12
N ILE A 113 -18.40 3.06 18.50
CA ILE A 113 -19.75 2.52 18.67
C ILE A 113 -19.64 1.13 19.28
N GLU A 114 -20.27 0.91 20.43
CA GLU A 114 -20.38 -0.38 21.10
C GLU A 114 -21.66 -1.10 20.66
N ALA A 115 -21.53 -2.31 20.12
CA ALA A 115 -22.63 -3.05 19.52
C ALA A 115 -22.56 -4.55 19.87
N GLY A 116 -22.93 -4.91 21.10
CA GLY A 116 -23.19 -6.29 21.51
C GLY A 116 -22.07 -7.29 21.18
N GLY A 117 -20.96 -7.22 21.91
CA GLY A 117 -19.77 -8.06 21.66
C GLY A 117 -18.91 -7.60 20.48
N TRP A 118 -19.32 -6.54 19.78
CA TRP A 118 -18.57 -5.90 18.70
C TRP A 118 -18.37 -4.42 18.97
N ARG A 119 -17.35 -3.87 18.34
CA ARG A 119 -17.07 -2.44 18.25
C ARG A 119 -17.01 -2.01 16.80
N VAL A 120 -17.41 -0.77 16.55
CA VAL A 120 -17.15 -0.06 15.30
C VAL A 120 -16.35 1.18 15.64
N LEU A 121 -15.15 1.30 15.08
CA LEU A 121 -14.30 2.47 15.22
C LEU A 121 -14.27 3.20 13.88
N VAL A 122 -14.67 4.47 13.88
CA VAL A 122 -14.62 5.36 12.72
C VAL A 122 -13.56 6.41 12.99
N GLN A 123 -12.47 6.41 12.23
CA GLN A 123 -11.38 7.36 12.35
C GLN A 123 -11.44 8.39 11.22
N LEU A 124 -11.22 9.66 11.56
CA LEU A 124 -11.03 10.74 10.59
C LEU A 124 -9.60 10.67 10.02
N LEU A 125 -9.47 10.66 8.69
CA LEU A 125 -8.19 10.71 7.97
C LEU A 125 -7.82 12.12 7.48
N GLY A 126 -8.62 13.12 7.85
CA GLY A 126 -8.55 14.49 7.35
C GLY A 126 -9.41 14.71 6.10
N ASN A 127 -9.75 15.97 5.81
CA ASN A 127 -10.54 16.38 4.63
C ASN A 127 -11.87 15.63 4.43
N GLY A 128 -12.45 15.10 5.51
CA GLY A 128 -13.69 14.33 5.50
C GLY A 128 -13.55 12.87 5.08
N PHE A 129 -12.34 12.37 4.80
CA PHE A 129 -12.11 10.95 4.56
C PHE A 129 -12.17 10.16 5.88
N THR A 130 -12.71 8.95 5.83
CA THR A 130 -12.88 8.11 7.02
C THR A 130 -12.32 6.71 6.83
N LEU A 131 -11.76 6.14 7.89
CA LEU A 131 -11.42 4.72 7.99
C LEU A 131 -12.32 4.07 9.06
N THR A 132 -13.12 3.09 8.66
CA THR A 132 -13.99 2.35 9.57
C THR A 132 -13.46 0.93 9.80
N CYS A 133 -13.37 0.51 11.06
CA CYS A 133 -13.00 -0.84 11.47
C CYS A 133 -14.10 -1.45 12.34
N VAL A 134 -14.48 -2.70 12.03
CA VAL A 134 -15.42 -3.50 12.83
C VAL A 134 -14.68 -4.69 13.41
N LEU A 135 -14.68 -4.81 14.74
CA LEU A 135 -13.86 -5.77 15.48
C LEU A 135 -14.57 -6.29 16.75
N PRO A 136 -14.16 -7.44 17.31
CA PRO A 136 -14.67 -7.95 18.57
C PRO A 136 -14.43 -6.98 19.74
N ALA A 137 -15.32 -7.00 20.74
CA ALA A 137 -15.24 -6.10 21.90
C ALA A 137 -14.21 -6.54 22.96
N ASP A 138 -13.59 -7.71 22.81
CA ASP A 138 -12.48 -8.18 23.65
C ASP A 138 -11.10 -7.75 23.10
N GLU A 139 -11.04 -7.19 21.89
CA GLU A 139 -9.81 -6.63 21.33
C GLU A 139 -9.29 -5.42 22.14
N ASN A 140 -7.97 -5.28 22.18
CA ASN A 140 -7.32 -4.16 22.86
C ASN A 140 -7.49 -2.88 22.04
N LEU A 141 -8.48 -2.06 22.43
CA LEU A 141 -8.81 -0.82 21.74
C LEU A 141 -7.62 0.15 21.62
N GLY A 142 -6.72 0.20 22.61
CA GLY A 142 -5.54 1.07 22.57
C GLY A 142 -4.59 0.68 21.43
N LEU A 143 -4.31 -0.62 21.28
CA LEU A 143 -3.48 -1.13 20.18
C LEU A 143 -4.16 -0.96 18.82
N VAL A 144 -5.47 -1.21 18.75
CA VAL A 144 -6.27 -1.00 17.53
C VAL A 144 -6.19 0.45 17.06
N LYS A 145 -6.39 1.42 17.96
CA LYS A 145 -6.31 2.85 17.62
C LYS A 145 -4.91 3.23 17.12
N LEU A 146 -3.85 2.69 17.72
CA LEU A 146 -2.48 2.93 17.26
C LEU A 146 -2.21 2.35 15.87
N ALA A 147 -2.63 1.11 15.62
CA ALA A 147 -2.51 0.46 14.32
C ALA A 147 -3.28 1.23 13.24
N MET A 148 -4.53 1.61 13.52
CA MET A 148 -5.35 2.42 12.62
C MET A 148 -4.75 3.80 12.37
N GLN A 149 -4.19 4.48 13.38
CA GLN A 149 -3.47 5.74 13.19
C GLN A 149 -2.24 5.60 12.30
N ALA A 150 -1.45 4.53 12.47
CA ALA A 150 -0.28 4.28 11.65
C ALA A 150 -0.66 4.04 10.18
N ARG A 151 -1.61 3.13 9.95
CA ARG A 151 -2.08 2.78 8.59
C ARG A 151 -2.94 3.87 7.96
N GLY A 152 -3.64 4.65 8.76
CA GLY A 152 -4.45 5.79 8.30
C GLY A 152 -3.59 6.87 7.63
N ARG A 153 -2.37 7.11 8.13
CA ARG A 153 -1.41 8.01 7.46
C ARG A 153 -0.98 7.47 6.09
N GLU A 154 -0.61 6.19 6.03
CA GLU A 154 -0.22 5.50 4.79
C GLU A 154 -1.37 5.52 3.75
N ILE A 155 -2.60 5.22 4.19
CA ILE A 155 -3.81 5.33 3.35
C ILE A 155 -3.98 6.75 2.83
N ARG A 156 -3.78 7.76 3.68
CA ARG A 156 -3.97 9.15 3.30
C ARG A 156 -2.98 9.60 2.23
N GLU A 157 -1.71 9.21 2.37
CA GLU A 157 -0.67 9.45 1.38
C GLU A 157 -1.06 8.86 0.03
N ILE A 158 -1.53 7.61 0.00
CA ILE A 158 -1.97 6.96 -1.25
C ILE A 158 -3.18 7.68 -1.87
N ILE A 159 -4.14 8.13 -1.06
CA ILE A 159 -5.31 8.88 -1.56
C ILE A 159 -4.90 10.23 -2.15
N ASP A 160 -3.93 10.92 -1.56
CA ASP A 160 -3.46 12.22 -2.06
C ASP A 160 -2.81 12.14 -3.44
N ASP A 161 -2.29 10.97 -3.84
CA ASP A 161 -1.77 10.76 -5.19
C ASP A 161 -2.88 10.54 -6.23
N ILE A 162 -4.12 10.29 -5.81
CA ILE A 162 -5.26 9.95 -6.69
C ILE A 162 -6.20 11.14 -6.91
N VAL A 163 -6.33 12.06 -5.93
CA VAL A 163 -7.42 13.06 -5.86
C VAL A 163 -6.95 14.49 -6.14
#